data_AF-A0AAX6I8Q2-F1
#
_entry.id   AF-A0AAX6I8Q2-F1
#
_cell.length_a   1.000
_cell.length_b   1.000
_cell.length_c   1.000
_cell.angle_alpha   90.00
_cell.angle_beta   90.00
_cell.angle_gamma   90.00
#
_symmetry.space_group_name_H-M   'P 1'
#
loop_
_entity.id
_entity.type
_entity.pdbx_description
1 polymer ?
#
loop_
_entity_poly.entity_id
_entity_poly.type
_entity_poly.pdbx_seq_one_letter_code
_entity_poly.pdbx_strand_id
1 'polypeptide(L)'
;MVQKTGKLQVPIPIRERAPVGENATSLANQIGVEIRAAAPLQGVMYWDDIDDSLKKSIILRVRDKFEITNYDEDELVRQTITKICQLRYKDWRSRMHAHYKMLRKNGVNPRSKPYKGVSQEDWEYMIDRVWTTNKKFKKRSEQNIVARSSLPWNHSCGSKSFAATMSTKAEIPHFVDFFKESHWSKKKDDWLDHKCMEKHVELENLRTMCSQPDAIPMSQEEMSIAVLGKKSGYLRGYGVDRKPSNTNTTSRENDGEMIILREELSSLKELNETQQNQLVRQQQQLEAQNKQIAIQQRTLEKFQAALLRCGLLSSDQCGDDSLEGC
;
A
#
# COMPACT_ATOMS: atom_id res chain seq x y z
N MET A 1 24.96 -7.44 37.56
CA MET A 1 24.82 -6.93 36.18
C MET A 1 23.44 -7.32 35.70
N VAL A 2 22.52 -6.35 35.57
CA VAL A 2 21.15 -6.60 35.12
C VAL A 2 21.20 -6.82 33.61
N GLN A 3 20.72 -7.97 33.14
CA GLN A 3 20.60 -8.25 31.71
C GLN A 3 19.66 -7.20 31.10
N LYS A 4 20.21 -6.31 30.25
CA LYS A 4 19.39 -5.49 29.36
C LYS A 4 18.71 -6.44 28.39
N THR A 5 17.45 -6.79 28.65
CA THR A 5 16.57 -7.34 27.62
C THR A 5 16.60 -6.38 26.43
N GLY A 6 17.11 -6.84 25.28
CA GLY A 6 17.17 -6.04 24.07
C GLY A 6 15.78 -5.53 23.68
N LYS A 7 15.70 -4.31 23.15
CA LYS A 7 14.44 -3.74 22.67
C LYS A 7 13.85 -4.60 21.56
N LEU A 8 12.52 -4.67 21.51
CA LEU A 8 11.80 -5.41 20.48
C LEU A 8 11.86 -4.67 19.15
N GLN A 9 12.46 -5.28 18.14
CA GLN A 9 12.59 -4.69 16.80
C GLN A 9 11.22 -4.58 16.10
N VAL A 10 10.95 -3.43 15.51
CA VAL A 10 9.74 -3.16 14.73
C VAL A 10 10.07 -2.38 13.46
N PRO A 11 10.14 -3.06 12.30
CA PRO A 11 10.29 -2.39 11.02
C PRO A 11 9.00 -1.69 10.59
N ILE A 12 9.15 -0.54 9.93
CA ILE A 12 8.08 0.17 9.22
C ILE A 12 8.53 0.34 7.77
N PRO A 13 8.19 -0.59 6.87
CA PRO A 13 8.62 -0.49 5.48
C PRO A 13 7.88 0.64 4.75
N ILE A 14 8.59 1.28 3.82
CA ILE A 14 8.10 2.44 3.04
C ILE A 14 6.83 2.10 2.25
N ARG A 15 6.75 0.87 1.71
CA ARG A 15 5.63 0.41 0.88
C ARG A 15 4.35 0.22 1.67
N GLU A 16 4.42 -0.47 2.81
CA GLU A 16 3.26 -0.79 3.63
C GLU A 16 2.83 0.38 4.53
N ARG A 17 3.74 1.31 4.86
CA ARG A 17 3.50 2.48 5.73
C ARG A 17 2.80 2.09 7.05
N ALA A 18 3.20 0.95 7.59
CA ALA A 18 2.65 0.36 8.78
C ALA A 18 3.72 -0.50 9.48
N PRO A 19 3.66 -0.65 10.81
CA PRO A 19 4.50 -1.62 11.52
C PRO A 19 4.21 -3.03 11.03
N VAL A 20 5.27 -3.78 10.71
CA VAL A 20 5.17 -5.19 10.30
C VAL A 20 6.03 -6.09 11.20
N GLY A 21 5.87 -7.40 11.03
CA GLY A 21 6.56 -8.41 11.83
C GLY A 21 5.86 -8.76 13.14
N GLU A 22 6.47 -9.68 13.89
CA GLU A 22 5.88 -10.30 15.08
C GLU A 22 5.53 -9.29 16.19
N ASN A 23 6.31 -8.21 16.30
CA ASN A 23 6.17 -7.21 17.34
C ASN A 23 5.22 -6.05 16.98
N ALA A 24 4.71 -5.98 15.74
CA ALA A 24 3.86 -4.88 15.28
C ALA A 24 2.58 -4.70 16.13
N THR A 25 1.91 -5.81 16.43
CA THR A 25 0.70 -5.80 17.28
C THR A 25 1.03 -5.36 18.70
N SER A 26 2.14 -5.87 19.25
CA SER A 26 2.62 -5.51 20.58
C SER A 26 2.96 -4.02 20.70
N LEU A 27 3.64 -3.46 19.69
CA LEU A 27 3.91 -2.03 19.61
C LEU A 27 2.61 -1.21 19.66
N ALA A 28 1.64 -1.56 18.81
CA ALA A 28 0.40 -0.82 18.71
C ALA A 28 -0.46 -0.93 20.00
N ASN A 29 -0.35 -2.03 20.74
CA ASN A 29 -0.95 -2.20 22.05
C ASN A 29 -0.23 -1.36 23.11
N GLN A 30 1.11 -1.36 23.12
CA GLN A 30 1.89 -0.57 24.06
C GLN A 30 1.66 0.93 23.87
N ILE A 31 1.60 1.43 22.63
CA ILE A 31 1.20 2.81 22.34
C ILE A 31 -0.15 3.12 23.00
N GLY A 32 -1.13 2.22 22.85
CA GLY A 32 -2.43 2.37 23.48
C GLY A 32 -2.39 2.35 25.02
N VAL A 33 -1.43 1.65 25.64
CA VAL A 33 -1.21 1.67 27.09
C VAL A 33 -0.63 3.01 27.52
N GLU A 34 0.45 3.46 26.88
CA GLU A 34 1.13 4.72 27.23
C GLU A 34 0.24 5.94 27.03
N ILE A 35 -0.59 5.93 25.98
CA ILE A 35 -1.60 6.98 25.74
C ILE A 35 -2.62 7.02 26.86
N ARG A 36 -3.18 5.88 27.28
CA ARG A 36 -4.18 5.85 28.36
C ARG A 36 -3.60 6.24 29.72
N ALA A 37 -2.29 6.03 29.91
CA ALA A 37 -1.61 6.36 31.16
C ALA A 37 -1.30 7.86 31.29
N ALA A 38 -1.08 8.57 30.18
CA ALA A 38 -0.54 9.93 30.23
C ALA A 38 -1.29 10.98 29.41
N ALA A 39 -2.08 10.60 28.41
CA ALA A 39 -2.77 11.57 27.56
C ALA A 39 -3.95 12.22 28.30
N PRO A 40 -4.09 13.55 28.26
CA PRO A 40 -5.17 14.26 28.93
C PRO A 40 -6.52 14.00 28.25
N LEU A 41 -7.59 13.94 29.03
CA LEU A 41 -8.96 13.88 28.52
C LEU A 41 -9.67 15.23 28.58
N GLN A 42 -9.36 16.03 29.60
CA GLN A 42 -9.94 17.35 29.79
C GLN A 42 -9.30 18.37 28.86
N GLY A 43 -10.12 19.26 28.29
CA GLY A 43 -9.65 20.33 27.40
C GLY A 43 -9.16 19.90 26.02
N VAL A 44 -8.90 18.60 25.80
CA VAL A 44 -8.30 18.06 24.58
C VAL A 44 -9.28 17.17 23.83
N MET A 45 -9.56 17.49 22.56
CA MET A 45 -10.50 16.72 21.73
C MET A 45 -9.80 15.74 20.80
N TYR A 46 -8.66 16.13 20.22
CA TYR A 46 -7.88 15.33 19.29
C TYR A 46 -6.47 15.10 19.82
N TRP A 47 -5.83 14.03 19.33
CA TRP A 47 -4.42 13.77 19.63
C TRP A 47 -3.54 14.94 19.23
N ASP A 48 -3.86 15.61 18.12
CA ASP A 48 -3.09 16.73 17.60
C ASP A 48 -3.11 17.94 18.54
N ASP A 49 -4.16 18.09 19.35
CA ASP A 49 -4.30 19.16 20.33
C ASP A 49 -3.47 18.92 21.61
N ILE A 50 -2.85 17.73 21.76
CA ILE A 50 -1.99 17.43 22.91
C ILE A 50 -0.66 18.18 22.75
N ASP A 51 -0.11 18.65 23.86
CA ASP A 51 1.21 19.29 23.87
C ASP A 51 2.31 18.36 23.33
N ASP A 52 3.20 18.90 22.50
CA ASP A 52 4.22 18.13 21.81
C ASP A 52 5.26 17.54 22.77
N SER A 53 5.54 18.17 23.91
CA SER A 53 6.44 17.60 24.93
C SER A 53 5.84 16.33 25.53
N LEU A 54 4.52 16.31 25.74
CA LEU A 54 3.81 15.14 26.25
C LEU A 54 3.72 14.03 25.19
N LYS A 55 3.45 14.38 23.93
CA LYS A 55 3.50 13.41 22.82
C LYS A 55 4.89 12.76 22.73
N LYS A 56 5.96 13.56 22.79
CA LYS A 56 7.35 13.06 22.80
C LYS A 56 7.61 12.15 24.00
N SER A 57 7.18 12.53 25.20
CA SER A 57 7.31 11.72 26.41
C SER A 57 6.61 10.36 26.29
N ILE A 58 5.39 10.33 25.74
CA ILE A 58 4.65 9.08 25.46
C ILE A 58 5.44 8.20 24.49
N ILE A 59 5.95 8.77 23.40
CA ILE A 59 6.68 8.01 22.38
C ILE A 59 8.02 7.51 22.92
N LEU A 60 8.73 8.29 23.73
CA LEU A 60 9.97 7.87 24.39
C LEU A 60 9.75 6.61 25.24
N ARG A 61 8.70 6.57 26.06
CA ARG A 61 8.36 5.36 26.86
C ARG A 61 8.04 4.13 26.01
N VAL A 62 7.49 4.33 24.80
CA VAL A 62 7.31 3.24 23.84
C VAL A 62 8.67 2.79 23.29
N ARG A 63 9.53 3.75 22.91
CA ARG A 63 10.87 3.50 22.36
C ARG A 63 11.87 2.94 23.38
N ASP A 64 11.57 2.98 24.66
CA ASP A 64 12.34 2.29 25.70
C ASP A 64 12.15 0.76 25.63
N LYS A 65 11.01 0.30 25.09
CA LYS A 65 10.66 -1.12 24.97
C LYS A 65 10.82 -1.64 23.54
N PHE A 66 10.64 -0.78 22.55
CA PHE A 66 10.65 -1.10 21.13
C PHE A 66 11.74 -0.32 20.40
N GLU A 67 12.47 -0.99 19.51
CA GLU A 67 13.37 -0.34 18.56
C GLU A 67 12.62 -0.20 17.24
N ILE A 68 12.23 1.04 16.92
CA ILE A 68 11.51 1.36 15.69
C ILE A 68 12.55 1.79 14.67
N THR A 69 12.73 0.97 13.63
CA THR A 69 13.75 1.18 12.60
C THR A 69 13.59 2.56 11.95
N ASN A 70 14.70 3.31 11.85
CA ASN A 70 14.80 4.63 11.23
C ASN A 70 13.88 5.72 11.84
N TYR A 71 13.42 5.58 13.08
CA TYR A 71 12.49 6.56 13.68
C TYR A 71 13.01 8.01 13.69
N ASP A 72 14.28 8.21 14.04
CA ASP A 72 14.87 9.56 14.13
C ASP A 72 15.26 10.11 12.75
N GLU A 73 15.50 9.24 11.77
CA GLU A 73 15.98 9.60 10.43
C GLU A 73 14.81 9.81 9.44
N ASP A 74 13.76 9.02 9.56
CA ASP A 74 12.67 8.95 8.58
C ASP A 74 11.38 9.63 9.09
N GLU A 75 10.96 10.69 8.39
CA GLU A 75 9.73 11.41 8.67
C GLU A 75 8.48 10.55 8.43
N LEU A 76 8.49 9.67 7.43
CA LEU A 76 7.38 8.77 7.14
C LEU A 76 7.15 7.78 8.28
N VAL A 77 8.23 7.31 8.91
CA VAL A 77 8.17 6.46 10.10
C VAL A 77 7.50 7.22 11.26
N ARG A 78 7.91 8.47 11.51
CA ARG A 78 7.30 9.32 12.55
C ARG A 78 5.82 9.61 12.27
N GLN A 79 5.46 9.90 11.03
CA GLN A 79 4.07 10.10 10.62
C GLN A 79 3.24 8.83 10.81
N THR A 80 3.80 7.66 10.51
CA THR A 80 3.15 6.36 10.71
C THR A 80 2.86 6.12 12.20
N ILE A 81 3.85 6.33 13.07
CA ILE A 81 3.67 6.22 14.52
C ILE A 81 2.64 7.23 15.03
N THR A 82 2.71 8.48 14.58
CA THR A 82 1.75 9.53 14.94
C THR A 82 0.32 9.13 14.58
N LYS A 83 0.13 8.56 13.39
CA LYS A 83 -1.17 8.07 12.94
C LYS A 83 -1.70 6.94 13.83
N ILE A 84 -0.83 6.04 14.29
CA ILE A 84 -1.21 4.99 15.25
C ILE A 84 -1.64 5.63 16.57
N CYS A 85 -0.91 6.63 17.08
CA CYS A 85 -1.27 7.34 18.29
C CYS A 85 -2.64 8.03 18.18
N GLN A 86 -2.87 8.77 17.08
CA GLN A 86 -4.16 9.40 16.77
C GLN A 86 -5.31 8.38 16.78
N LEU A 87 -5.11 7.23 16.12
CA LEU A 87 -6.10 6.16 16.08
C LEU A 87 -6.38 5.58 17.47
N ARG A 88 -5.34 5.30 18.27
CA ARG A 88 -5.48 4.74 19.62
C ARG A 88 -6.18 5.70 20.58
N TYR A 89 -5.83 6.99 20.53
CA TYR A 89 -6.51 8.01 21.33
C TYR A 89 -7.98 8.15 20.94
N LYS A 90 -8.28 8.21 19.63
CA LYS A 90 -9.65 8.24 19.11
C LYS A 90 -10.46 7.02 19.52
N ASP A 91 -9.88 5.82 19.41
CA ASP A 91 -10.55 4.56 19.76
C ASP A 91 -10.87 4.48 21.25
N TRP A 92 -9.95 4.94 22.11
CA TRP A 92 -10.20 5.03 23.55
C TRP A 92 -11.41 5.92 23.86
N ARG A 93 -11.45 7.13 23.31
CA ARG A 93 -12.60 8.05 23.47
C ARG A 93 -13.90 7.47 22.90
N SER A 94 -13.82 6.75 21.78
CA SER A 94 -14.97 6.06 21.19
C SER A 94 -15.52 4.96 22.10
N ARG A 95 -14.65 4.13 22.68
CA ARG A 95 -15.03 3.06 23.63
C ARG A 95 -15.62 3.62 24.91
N MET A 96 -15.09 4.73 25.43
CA MET A 96 -15.67 5.45 26.57
C MET A 96 -17.10 5.91 26.28
N HIS A 97 -17.32 6.54 25.11
CA HIS A 97 -18.65 6.98 24.72
C HIS A 97 -19.61 5.81 24.48
N ALA A 98 -19.13 4.67 23.95
CA ALA A 98 -19.92 3.46 23.82
C ALA A 98 -20.36 2.91 25.18
N HIS A 99 -19.46 2.89 26.17
CA HIS A 99 -19.77 2.51 27.55
C HIS A 99 -20.82 3.44 28.17
N TYR A 100 -20.67 4.76 28.01
CA TYR A 100 -21.66 5.74 28.45
C TYR A 100 -23.06 5.48 27.86
N LYS A 101 -23.13 5.25 26.55
CA LYS A 101 -24.40 4.94 25.87
C LYS A 101 -25.02 3.64 26.38
N MET A 102 -24.18 2.62 26.65
CA MET A 102 -24.64 1.36 27.22
C MET A 102 -25.25 1.54 28.61
N LEU A 103 -24.59 2.30 29.49
CA LEU A 103 -25.13 2.60 30.83
C LEU A 103 -26.49 3.29 30.75
N ARG A 104 -26.60 4.31 29.89
CA ARG A 104 -27.88 5.01 29.66
C ARG A 104 -28.97 4.09 29.14
N LYS A 105 -28.64 3.22 28.17
CA LYS A 105 -29.60 2.25 27.62
C LYS A 105 -30.11 1.28 28.69
N ASN A 106 -29.26 0.91 29.63
CA ASN A 106 -29.60 -0.02 30.70
C ASN A 106 -30.22 0.67 31.94
N GLY A 107 -30.52 1.97 31.88
CA GLY A 107 -31.09 2.73 33.01
C GLY A 107 -30.12 2.94 34.18
N VAL A 108 -28.83 2.66 34.01
CA VAL A 108 -27.81 2.86 35.04
C VAL A 108 -27.31 4.30 34.98
N ASN A 109 -27.20 4.96 36.13
CA ASN A 109 -26.59 6.29 36.23
C ASN A 109 -25.15 6.25 35.66
N PRO A 110 -24.83 6.94 34.56
CA PRO A 110 -23.50 6.86 33.97
C PRO A 110 -22.38 7.36 34.88
N ARG A 111 -22.67 8.28 35.80
CA ARG A 111 -21.67 8.83 36.73
C ARG A 111 -21.16 7.81 37.75
N SER A 112 -21.92 6.77 38.08
CA SER A 112 -21.54 5.80 39.10
C SER A 112 -20.63 4.68 38.59
N LYS A 113 -20.42 4.58 37.28
CA LYS A 113 -19.60 3.51 36.66
C LYS A 113 -18.63 4.06 35.61
N PRO A 114 -17.52 4.71 36.03
CA PRO A 114 -16.47 5.16 35.13
C PRO A 114 -15.97 4.07 34.20
N TYR A 115 -15.48 4.47 33.03
CA TYR A 115 -14.80 3.54 32.14
C TYR A 115 -13.48 3.05 32.77
N LYS A 116 -13.13 1.78 32.54
CA LYS A 116 -11.92 1.17 33.12
C LYS A 116 -10.67 2.01 32.85
N GLY A 117 -9.95 2.36 33.92
CA GLY A 117 -8.70 3.10 33.86
C GLY A 117 -8.87 4.60 33.61
N VAL A 118 -10.07 5.15 33.76
CA VAL A 118 -10.37 6.58 33.70
C VAL A 118 -10.72 7.07 35.10
N SER A 119 -10.18 8.21 35.50
CA SER A 119 -10.50 8.82 36.79
C SER A 119 -11.98 9.24 36.85
N GLN A 120 -12.54 9.34 38.05
CA GLN A 120 -13.92 9.84 38.22
C GLN A 120 -14.07 11.25 37.64
N GLU A 121 -13.08 12.11 37.86
CA GLU A 121 -13.08 13.50 37.41
C GLU A 121 -13.09 13.60 35.88
N ASP A 122 -12.20 12.89 35.20
CA ASP A 122 -12.16 12.87 33.73
C ASP A 122 -13.44 12.26 33.15
N TRP A 123 -13.97 11.24 33.80
CA TRP A 123 -15.21 10.60 33.37
C TRP A 123 -16.39 11.57 33.43
N GLU A 124 -16.54 12.31 34.53
CA GLU A 124 -17.57 13.33 34.68
C GLU A 124 -17.38 14.48 33.69
N TYR A 125 -16.15 14.93 33.48
CA TYR A 125 -15.82 15.92 32.45
C TYR A 125 -16.27 15.45 31.06
N MET A 126 -15.97 14.20 30.70
CA MET A 126 -16.37 13.63 29.40
C MET A 126 -17.89 13.60 29.25
N ILE A 127 -18.63 13.26 30.30
CA ILE A 127 -20.09 13.31 30.29
C ILE A 127 -20.57 14.75 30.09
N ASP A 128 -20.19 15.64 30.98
CA ASP A 128 -20.78 16.98 31.10
C ASP A 128 -20.32 17.94 30.01
N ARG A 129 -19.02 17.93 29.72
CA ARG A 129 -18.40 18.92 28.83
C ARG A 129 -18.31 18.42 27.40
N VAL A 130 -18.15 17.12 27.19
CA VAL A 130 -17.94 16.55 25.85
C VAL A 130 -19.23 15.95 25.25
N TRP A 131 -19.92 15.05 25.95
CA TRP A 131 -21.05 14.32 25.33
C TRP A 131 -22.39 15.03 25.45
N THR A 132 -22.64 15.75 26.55
CA THR A 132 -23.92 16.44 26.79
C THR A 132 -23.90 17.90 26.33
N THR A 133 -22.84 18.65 26.61
CA THR A 133 -22.83 20.11 26.33
C THR A 133 -22.22 20.47 24.97
N ASN A 134 -21.24 19.71 24.47
CA ASN A 134 -20.53 20.10 23.25
C ASN A 134 -21.38 19.93 21.97
N LYS A 135 -21.87 21.05 21.43
CA LYS A 135 -22.66 21.08 20.20
C LYS A 135 -21.90 20.55 18.97
N LYS A 136 -20.59 20.81 18.85
CA LYS A 136 -19.77 20.32 17.71
C LYS A 136 -19.70 18.79 17.72
N PHE A 137 -19.50 18.20 18.90
CA PHE A 137 -19.49 16.75 19.06
C PHE A 137 -20.84 16.13 18.71
N LYS A 138 -21.95 16.67 19.25
CA LYS A 138 -23.32 16.19 18.97
C LYS A 138 -23.64 16.21 17.48
N LYS A 139 -23.42 17.35 16.82
CA LYS A 139 -23.65 17.51 15.37
C LYS A 139 -22.86 16.48 14.57
N ARG A 140 -21.58 16.29 14.88
CA ARG A 140 -20.75 15.29 14.20
C ARG A 140 -21.24 13.86 14.46
N SER A 141 -21.65 13.55 15.69
CA SER A 141 -22.18 12.24 16.05
C SER A 141 -23.47 11.93 15.28
N GLU A 142 -24.39 12.89 15.18
CA GLU A 142 -25.64 12.76 14.42
C GLU A 142 -25.37 12.55 12.93
N GLN A 143 -24.51 13.38 12.34
CA GLN A 143 -24.09 13.24 10.93
C GLN A 143 -23.46 11.86 10.67
N ASN A 144 -22.62 11.37 11.57
CA ASN A 144 -22.00 10.06 11.44
C ASN A 144 -23.01 8.91 11.57
N ILE A 145 -24.06 9.07 12.38
CA ILE A 145 -25.15 8.09 12.49
C ILE A 145 -25.94 8.07 11.17
N VAL A 146 -26.33 9.23 10.65
CA VAL A 146 -27.03 9.34 9.36
C VAL A 146 -26.19 8.74 8.23
N ALA A 147 -24.92 9.15 8.13
CA ALA A 147 -24.01 8.64 7.11
C ALA A 147 -23.84 7.11 7.19
N ARG A 148 -23.77 6.55 8.41
CA ARG A 148 -23.73 5.08 8.58
C ARG A 148 -25.04 4.41 8.22
N SER A 149 -26.20 5.02 8.52
CA SER A 149 -27.50 4.48 8.11
C SER A 149 -27.75 4.56 6.60
N SER A 150 -27.02 5.43 5.89
CA SER A 150 -27.06 5.55 4.43
C SER A 150 -26.16 4.55 3.71
N LEU A 151 -25.42 3.68 4.42
CA LEU A 151 -24.66 2.61 3.79
C LEU A 151 -25.63 1.60 3.18
N PRO A 152 -25.50 1.30 1.87
CA PRO A 152 -26.49 0.47 1.20
C PRO A 152 -26.38 -1.01 1.61
N TRP A 153 -25.20 -1.46 2.04
CA TRP A 153 -24.94 -2.79 2.61
C TRP A 153 -23.61 -2.81 3.38
N ASN A 154 -23.39 -3.87 4.19
CA ASN A 154 -22.16 -4.11 4.93
C ASN A 154 -21.29 -5.18 4.24
N HIS A 155 -20.01 -5.28 4.62
CA HIS A 155 -19.10 -6.34 4.19
C HIS A 155 -18.65 -7.24 5.36
N SER A 156 -18.13 -8.43 5.06
CA SER A 156 -17.71 -9.47 6.01
C SER A 156 -16.24 -9.39 6.43
N CYS A 157 -15.42 -8.51 5.81
CA CYS A 157 -13.98 -8.37 6.11
C CYS A 157 -13.63 -7.85 7.52
N GLY A 158 -14.63 -7.59 8.36
CA GLY A 158 -14.43 -7.15 9.74
C GLY A 158 -13.67 -5.82 9.81
N SER A 159 -12.65 -5.74 10.69
CA SER A 159 -11.82 -4.55 10.85
C SER A 159 -10.69 -4.42 9.82
N LYS A 160 -10.48 -5.41 8.94
CA LYS A 160 -9.50 -5.33 7.87
C LYS A 160 -10.07 -4.49 6.72
N SER A 161 -9.24 -3.65 6.11
CA SER A 161 -9.58 -3.05 4.82
C SER A 161 -9.59 -4.12 3.72
N PHE A 162 -10.20 -3.83 2.57
CA PHE A 162 -10.15 -4.74 1.42
C PHE A 162 -8.72 -4.96 0.94
N ALA A 163 -7.91 -3.90 0.81
CA ALA A 163 -6.49 -3.99 0.48
C ALA A 163 -5.72 -4.92 1.43
N ALA A 164 -5.91 -4.78 2.75
CA ALA A 164 -5.27 -5.65 3.74
C ALA A 164 -5.79 -7.09 3.71
N THR A 165 -7.02 -7.31 3.23
CA THR A 165 -7.58 -8.65 3.05
C THR A 165 -6.99 -9.31 1.80
N MET A 166 -6.87 -8.56 0.70
CA MET A 166 -6.27 -9.05 -0.54
C MET A 166 -4.77 -9.35 -0.38
N SER A 167 -4.02 -8.53 0.36
CA SER A 167 -2.58 -8.75 0.57
C SER A 167 -2.27 -10.00 1.39
N THR A 168 -3.25 -10.56 2.11
CA THR A 168 -3.08 -11.82 2.84
C THR A 168 -3.36 -13.06 1.99
N LYS A 169 -3.84 -12.89 0.76
CA LYS A 169 -4.07 -13.98 -0.17
C LYS A 169 -2.79 -14.26 -0.98
N ALA A 170 -2.56 -15.53 -1.31
CA ALA A 170 -1.42 -15.94 -2.14
C ALA A 170 -1.47 -15.30 -3.53
N GLU A 171 -2.67 -15.14 -4.08
CA GLU A 171 -2.93 -14.49 -5.36
C GLU A 171 -4.02 -13.43 -5.19
N ILE A 172 -3.90 -12.34 -5.94
CA ILE A 172 -4.89 -11.27 -5.94
C ILE A 172 -6.14 -11.80 -6.68
N PRO A 173 -7.28 -11.96 -5.98
CA PRO A 173 -8.49 -12.47 -6.60
C PRO A 173 -9.03 -11.49 -7.64
N HIS A 174 -9.78 -12.00 -8.61
CA HIS A 174 -10.55 -11.15 -9.50
C HIS A 174 -11.63 -10.39 -8.70
N PHE A 175 -11.95 -9.18 -9.12
CA PHE A 175 -12.87 -8.27 -8.43
C PHE A 175 -14.23 -8.89 -8.12
N VAL A 176 -14.80 -9.61 -9.08
CA VAL A 176 -16.11 -10.26 -8.96
C VAL A 176 -16.08 -11.31 -7.85
N ASP A 177 -15.04 -12.14 -7.84
CA ASP A 177 -14.86 -13.21 -6.84
C ASP A 177 -14.64 -12.60 -5.44
N PHE A 178 -13.84 -11.54 -5.35
CA PHE A 178 -13.63 -10.82 -4.09
C PHE A 178 -14.91 -10.15 -3.58
N PHE A 179 -15.75 -9.60 -4.48
CA PHE A 179 -17.04 -9.03 -4.12
C PHE A 179 -17.95 -10.06 -3.48
N LYS A 180 -18.02 -11.27 -4.05
CA LYS A 180 -18.77 -12.39 -3.45
C LYS A 180 -18.26 -12.72 -2.06
N GLU A 181 -16.97 -12.96 -1.92
CA GLU A 181 -16.38 -13.34 -0.63
C GLU A 181 -16.58 -12.29 0.47
N SER A 182 -16.40 -11.01 0.11
CA SER A 182 -16.55 -9.89 1.05
C SER A 182 -18.01 -9.59 1.39
N HIS A 183 -19.00 -10.14 0.69
CA HIS A 183 -20.43 -9.95 0.98
C HIS A 183 -21.17 -11.25 1.27
N TRP A 184 -20.47 -12.37 1.37
CA TRP A 184 -21.01 -13.64 1.81
C TRP A 184 -20.91 -13.79 3.33
N SER A 185 -22.00 -14.21 3.96
CA SER A 185 -22.06 -14.53 5.37
C SER A 185 -21.80 -16.01 5.60
N LYS A 186 -20.60 -16.37 6.06
CA LYS A 186 -20.30 -17.75 6.47
C LYS A 186 -21.21 -18.28 7.58
N LYS A 187 -21.81 -17.39 8.39
CA LYS A 187 -22.71 -17.77 9.49
C LYS A 187 -24.12 -18.09 9.02
N LYS A 188 -24.63 -17.31 8.05
CA LYS A 188 -25.98 -17.52 7.49
C LYS A 188 -25.97 -18.48 6.30
N ASP A 189 -24.79 -18.74 5.76
CA ASP A 189 -24.57 -19.40 4.48
C ASP A 189 -25.36 -18.75 3.34
N ASP A 190 -25.36 -17.41 3.33
CA ASP A 190 -26.10 -16.58 2.37
C ASP A 190 -25.44 -15.19 2.25
N TRP A 191 -25.89 -14.40 1.28
CA TRP A 191 -25.53 -13.00 1.11
C TRP A 191 -25.84 -12.18 2.37
N LEU A 192 -24.99 -11.18 2.65
CA LEU A 192 -25.22 -10.26 3.77
C LEU A 192 -26.48 -9.41 3.57
N ASP A 193 -26.80 -9.09 2.31
CA ASP A 193 -27.97 -8.33 1.89
C ASP A 193 -28.40 -8.78 0.48
N HIS A 194 -29.70 -8.75 0.18
CA HIS A 194 -30.24 -9.11 -1.14
C HIS A 194 -29.66 -8.24 -2.26
N LYS A 195 -29.41 -6.95 -2.00
CA LYS A 195 -28.79 -6.04 -2.98
C LYS A 195 -27.38 -6.45 -3.35
N CYS A 196 -26.64 -7.09 -2.45
CA CYS A 196 -25.32 -7.63 -2.77
C CYS A 196 -25.42 -8.76 -3.79
N MET A 197 -26.43 -9.63 -3.66
CA MET A 197 -26.69 -10.70 -4.62
C MET A 197 -27.00 -10.11 -6.01
N GLU A 198 -27.93 -9.16 -6.09
CA GLU A 198 -28.30 -8.49 -7.36
C GLU A 198 -27.06 -7.88 -8.03
N LYS A 199 -26.23 -7.16 -7.26
CA LYS A 199 -25.01 -6.55 -7.78
C LYS A 199 -23.96 -7.56 -8.21
N HIS A 200 -23.85 -8.70 -7.53
CA HIS A 200 -22.96 -9.77 -7.96
C HIS A 200 -23.44 -10.39 -9.28
N VAL A 201 -24.74 -10.60 -9.46
CA VAL A 201 -25.30 -11.10 -10.73
C VAL A 201 -25.03 -10.12 -11.87
N GLU A 202 -25.20 -8.81 -11.66
CA GLU A 202 -24.83 -7.78 -12.65
C GLU A 202 -23.34 -7.86 -13.01
N LEU A 203 -22.46 -8.06 -12.03
CA LEU A 203 -21.01 -8.19 -12.23
C LEU A 203 -20.64 -9.44 -13.04
N GLU A 204 -21.24 -10.59 -12.75
CA GLU A 204 -21.02 -11.84 -13.50
C GLU A 204 -21.52 -11.74 -14.95
N ASN A 205 -22.66 -11.07 -15.16
CA ASN A 205 -23.17 -10.81 -16.50
C ASN A 205 -22.18 -9.95 -17.31
N LEU A 206 -21.64 -8.88 -16.72
CA LEU A 206 -20.62 -8.07 -17.38
C LEU A 206 -19.33 -8.85 -17.64
N ARG A 207 -18.89 -9.69 -16.69
CA ARG A 207 -17.71 -10.57 -16.86
C ARG A 207 -17.90 -11.48 -18.08
N THR A 208 -19.09 -12.07 -18.20
CA THR A 208 -19.45 -12.97 -19.30
C THR A 208 -19.50 -12.23 -20.63
N MET A 209 -20.08 -11.02 -20.66
CA MET A 209 -20.10 -10.17 -21.86
C MET A 209 -18.69 -9.80 -22.31
N CYS A 210 -17.79 -9.42 -21.39
CA CYS A 210 -16.42 -9.04 -21.71
C CYS A 210 -15.53 -10.21 -22.14
N SER A 211 -15.98 -11.45 -21.91
CA SER A 211 -15.25 -12.67 -22.31
C SER A 211 -15.61 -13.13 -23.73
N GLN A 212 -16.53 -12.45 -24.41
CA GLN A 212 -16.91 -12.81 -25.79
C GLN A 212 -15.83 -12.37 -26.80
N PRO A 213 -15.62 -13.11 -27.91
CA PRO A 213 -14.54 -12.84 -28.87
C PRO A 213 -14.56 -11.43 -29.49
N ASP A 214 -15.76 -10.88 -29.69
CA ASP A 214 -15.98 -9.57 -30.31
C ASP A 214 -16.23 -8.44 -29.30
N ALA A 215 -16.11 -8.73 -28.00
CA ALA A 215 -16.39 -7.75 -26.96
C ALA A 215 -15.21 -6.79 -26.74
N ILE A 216 -15.53 -5.54 -26.40
CA ILE A 216 -14.54 -4.58 -25.93
C ILE A 216 -14.08 -5.03 -24.53
N PRO A 217 -12.79 -5.35 -24.33
CA PRO A 217 -12.30 -5.74 -23.01
C PRO A 217 -12.47 -4.58 -22.03
N MET A 218 -13.18 -4.84 -20.94
CA MET A 218 -13.36 -3.89 -19.84
C MET A 218 -12.42 -4.25 -18.69
N SER A 219 -11.75 -3.26 -18.10
CA SER A 219 -10.93 -3.50 -16.91
C SER A 219 -11.80 -3.85 -15.69
N GLN A 220 -11.23 -4.51 -14.68
CA GLN A 220 -11.94 -4.80 -13.42
C GLN A 220 -12.50 -3.54 -12.74
N GLU A 221 -11.82 -2.41 -12.96
CA GLU A 221 -12.12 -1.11 -12.39
C GLU A 221 -13.31 -0.48 -13.10
N GLU A 222 -13.35 -0.58 -14.42
CA GLU A 222 -14.46 -0.13 -15.26
C GLU A 222 -15.71 -0.96 -14.98
N MET A 223 -15.58 -2.29 -14.84
CA MET A 223 -16.68 -3.17 -14.44
C MET A 223 -17.24 -2.78 -13.06
N SER A 224 -16.36 -2.54 -12.08
CA SER A 224 -16.78 -2.07 -10.76
C SER A 224 -17.49 -0.72 -10.82
N ILE A 225 -17.01 0.22 -11.63
CA ILE A 225 -17.63 1.53 -11.79
C ILE A 225 -19.01 1.42 -12.44
N ALA A 226 -19.17 0.54 -13.42
CA ALA A 226 -20.43 0.32 -14.11
C ALA A 226 -21.52 -0.20 -13.17
N VAL A 227 -21.19 -1.16 -12.29
CA VAL A 227 -22.19 -1.82 -11.42
C VAL A 227 -22.36 -1.12 -10.06
N LEU A 228 -21.26 -0.70 -9.44
CA LEU A 228 -21.25 -0.14 -8.08
C LEU A 228 -21.18 1.39 -8.06
N GLY A 229 -20.90 2.02 -9.20
CA GLY A 229 -20.81 3.47 -9.34
C GLY A 229 -19.42 4.08 -9.04
N LYS A 230 -19.17 5.26 -9.62
CA LYS A 230 -17.89 6.00 -9.58
C LYS A 230 -17.42 6.44 -8.18
N LYS A 231 -18.30 6.51 -7.19
CA LYS A 231 -18.02 7.05 -5.84
C LYS A 231 -18.01 5.98 -4.75
N SER A 232 -17.98 4.70 -5.09
CA SER A 232 -17.94 3.67 -4.06
C SER A 232 -16.62 3.75 -3.30
N GLY A 233 -16.67 3.84 -1.96
CA GLY A 233 -15.47 3.68 -1.12
C GLY A 233 -14.81 2.29 -1.28
N TYR A 234 -15.51 1.39 -1.97
CA TYR A 234 -15.10 0.06 -2.37
C TYR A 234 -13.91 0.09 -3.35
N LEU A 235 -13.98 0.90 -4.41
CA LEU A 235 -12.89 1.08 -5.40
C LEU A 235 -11.59 1.55 -4.73
N ARG A 236 -11.70 2.51 -3.80
CA ARG A 236 -10.57 2.99 -2.99
C ARG A 236 -10.00 1.89 -2.09
N GLY A 237 -10.87 1.04 -1.52
CA GLY A 237 -10.45 -0.12 -0.74
C GLY A 237 -9.78 -1.21 -1.57
N TYR A 238 -10.12 -1.30 -2.86
CA TYR A 238 -9.62 -2.27 -3.84
C TYR A 238 -8.25 -1.87 -4.45
N GLY A 239 -7.70 -0.70 -4.09
CA GLY A 239 -6.44 -0.20 -4.65
C GLY A 239 -6.58 0.53 -5.98
N VAL A 240 -7.81 0.80 -6.42
CA VAL A 240 -8.09 1.60 -7.62
C VAL A 240 -8.03 3.07 -7.23
N ASP A 241 -6.81 3.61 -7.12
CA ASP A 241 -6.61 5.01 -6.80
C ASP A 241 -6.88 5.90 -8.02
N ARG A 242 -7.99 6.65 -8.00
CA ARG A 242 -8.00 7.98 -8.63
C ARG A 242 -7.52 8.97 -7.58
N LYS A 243 -6.39 9.66 -7.86
CA LYS A 243 -5.97 10.84 -7.09
C LYS A 243 -7.19 11.75 -6.90
N PRO A 244 -7.57 12.15 -5.68
CA PRO A 244 -8.54 13.21 -5.51
C PRO A 244 -7.91 14.48 -6.08
N SER A 245 -8.46 14.99 -7.17
CA SER A 245 -8.30 16.39 -7.55
C SER A 245 -9.04 17.22 -6.50
N ASN A 246 -8.41 17.42 -5.36
CA ASN A 246 -8.73 18.45 -4.40
C ASN A 246 -7.42 18.76 -3.68
N THR A 247 -6.80 19.82 -4.16
CA THR A 247 -5.84 20.63 -3.43
C THR A 247 -6.38 20.87 -2.02
N ASN A 248 -5.68 20.34 -1.01
CA ASN A 248 -5.04 21.15 0.02
C ASN A 248 -4.31 20.26 1.04
N THR A 249 -3.03 20.58 1.22
CA THR A 249 -2.17 20.24 2.37
C THR A 249 -1.66 18.79 2.44
N THR A 250 -0.62 18.50 1.64
CA THR A 250 0.52 17.57 1.89
C THR A 250 1.39 17.34 0.63
N SER A 251 1.14 18.03 -0.50
CA SER A 251 1.81 17.76 -1.78
C SER A 251 3.31 18.10 -1.84
N ARG A 252 3.88 18.81 -0.87
CA ARG A 252 5.26 19.35 -1.01
C ARG A 252 6.36 18.29 -0.90
N GLU A 253 6.13 17.18 -0.20
CA GLU A 253 7.13 16.11 -0.02
C GLU A 253 7.11 15.11 -1.20
N ASN A 254 5.92 14.77 -1.71
CA ASN A 254 5.79 13.91 -2.89
C ASN A 254 6.27 14.59 -4.19
N ASP A 255 6.24 15.93 -4.27
CA ASP A 255 6.74 16.66 -5.43
C ASP A 255 8.27 16.57 -5.54
N GLY A 256 9.00 16.57 -4.41
CA GLY A 256 10.45 16.42 -4.39
C GLY A 256 10.91 15.04 -4.87
N GLU A 257 10.29 13.98 -4.37
CA GLU A 257 10.58 12.60 -4.79
C GLU A 257 10.20 12.36 -6.26
N MET A 258 9.08 12.96 -6.72
CA MET A 258 8.70 12.94 -8.14
C MET A 258 9.68 13.71 -9.04
N ILE A 259 10.27 14.81 -8.58
CA ILE A 259 11.28 15.55 -9.33
C ILE A 259 12.55 14.73 -9.46
N ILE A 260 13.03 14.12 -8.36
CA ILE A 260 14.22 13.26 -8.34
C ILE A 260 14.02 12.05 -9.26
N LEU A 261 12.89 11.35 -9.14
CA LEU A 261 12.57 10.20 -10.01
C LEU A 261 12.43 10.60 -11.49
N ARG A 262 11.96 11.82 -11.79
CA ARG A 262 11.93 12.33 -13.17
C ARG A 262 13.32 12.61 -13.71
N GLU A 263 14.21 13.19 -12.91
CA GLU A 263 15.61 13.43 -13.29
C GLU A 263 16.37 12.11 -13.50
N GLU A 264 16.17 11.12 -12.64
CA GLU A 264 16.76 9.79 -12.80
C GLU A 264 16.23 9.08 -14.05
N LEU A 265 14.92 9.15 -14.34
CA LEU A 265 14.35 8.60 -15.57
C LEU A 265 14.87 9.30 -16.82
N SER A 266 15.12 10.62 -16.76
CA SER A 266 15.71 11.36 -17.88
C SER A 266 17.15 10.92 -18.12
N SER A 267 17.94 10.81 -17.05
CA SER A 267 19.34 10.37 -17.11
C SER A 267 19.47 8.93 -17.61
N LEU A 268 18.58 8.03 -17.18
CA LEU A 268 18.51 6.64 -17.66
C LEU A 268 18.14 6.56 -19.13
N LYS A 269 17.24 7.43 -19.62
CA LYS A 269 16.89 7.49 -21.04
C LYS A 269 18.08 7.95 -21.89
N GLU A 270 18.78 8.99 -21.47
CA GLU A 270 19.99 9.48 -22.16
C GLU A 270 21.10 8.42 -22.21
N LEU A 271 21.30 7.68 -21.11
CA LEU A 271 22.25 6.58 -21.06
C LEU A 271 21.87 5.46 -22.02
N ASN A 272 20.59 5.07 -22.07
CA ASN A 272 20.09 4.03 -22.96
C ASN A 272 20.23 4.44 -24.43
N GLU A 273 19.92 5.68 -24.77
CA GLU A 273 20.11 6.23 -26.11
C GLU A 273 21.60 6.24 -26.51
N THR A 274 22.48 6.59 -25.56
CA THR A 274 23.93 6.54 -25.79
C THR A 274 24.42 5.11 -26.03
N GLN A 275 23.93 4.14 -25.25
CA GLN A 275 24.25 2.72 -25.42
C GLN A 275 23.75 2.17 -26.76
N GLN A 276 22.52 2.53 -27.18
CA GLN A 276 22.00 2.15 -28.49
C GLN A 276 22.85 2.73 -29.63
N ASN A 277 23.24 4.00 -29.52
CA ASN A 277 24.11 4.64 -30.52
C ASN A 277 25.50 3.97 -30.59
N GLN A 278 26.05 3.52 -29.46
CA GLN A 278 27.31 2.76 -29.44
C GLN A 278 27.17 1.39 -30.11
N LEU A 279 26.07 0.66 -29.85
CA LEU A 279 25.80 -0.63 -30.48
C LEU A 279 25.68 -0.51 -32.00
N VAL A 280 24.99 0.53 -32.49
CA VAL A 280 24.87 0.80 -33.94
C VAL A 280 26.24 1.06 -34.56
N ARG A 281 27.10 1.85 -33.91
CA ARG A 281 28.47 2.11 -34.39
C ARG A 281 29.32 0.84 -34.44
N GLN A 282 29.24 -0.01 -33.41
CA GLN A 282 29.94 -1.30 -33.39
C GLN A 282 29.47 -2.21 -34.54
N GLN A 283 28.16 -2.25 -34.81
CA GLN A 283 27.60 -3.05 -35.90
C GLN A 283 28.07 -2.56 -37.28
N GLN A 284 28.14 -1.24 -37.50
CA GLN A 284 28.70 -0.66 -38.73
C GLN A 284 30.18 -1.00 -38.92
N GLN A 285 30.95 -0.98 -37.82
CA GLN A 285 32.37 -1.33 -37.87
C GLN A 285 32.59 -2.82 -38.21
N LEU A 286 31.80 -3.72 -37.59
CA LEU A 286 31.82 -5.16 -37.91
C LEU A 286 31.44 -5.41 -39.37
N GLU A 287 30.43 -4.71 -39.89
CA GLU A 287 30.02 -4.84 -41.29
C GLU A 287 31.13 -4.38 -42.27
N ALA A 288 31.81 -3.28 -41.95
CA ALA A 288 32.95 -2.79 -42.72
C ALA A 288 34.12 -3.78 -42.71
N GLN A 289 34.42 -4.36 -41.54
CA GLN A 289 35.45 -5.40 -41.41
C GLN A 289 35.10 -6.64 -42.24
N ASN A 290 33.86 -7.11 -42.19
CA ASN A 290 33.40 -8.26 -42.97
C ASN A 290 33.53 -8.02 -44.49
N LYS A 291 33.22 -6.81 -44.97
CA LYS A 291 33.44 -6.42 -46.37
C LYS A 291 34.92 -6.47 -46.74
N GLN A 292 35.80 -6.00 -45.87
CA GLN A 292 37.25 -6.03 -46.10
C GLN A 292 37.80 -7.46 -46.15
N ILE A 293 37.35 -8.33 -45.23
CA ILE A 293 37.71 -9.76 -45.22
C ILE A 293 37.28 -10.43 -46.52
N ALA A 294 36.06 -10.17 -47.00
CA ALA A 294 35.57 -10.74 -48.26
C ALA A 294 36.41 -10.29 -49.48
N ILE A 295 36.88 -9.04 -49.50
CA ILE A 295 37.77 -8.53 -50.55
C ILE A 295 39.14 -9.19 -50.48
N GLN A 296 39.69 -9.37 -49.27
CA GLN A 296 40.96 -10.06 -49.06
C GLN A 296 40.89 -11.52 -49.52
N GLN A 297 39.82 -12.24 -49.18
CA GLN A 297 39.58 -13.62 -49.63
C GLN A 297 39.56 -13.72 -51.16
N ARG A 298 38.79 -12.86 -51.85
CA ARG A 298 38.77 -12.85 -53.33
C ARG A 298 40.14 -12.53 -53.95
N THR A 299 40.93 -11.70 -53.30
CA THR A 299 42.27 -11.35 -53.79
C THR A 299 43.23 -12.52 -53.60
N LEU A 300 43.16 -13.21 -52.45
CA LEU A 300 43.91 -14.42 -52.17
C LEU A 300 43.57 -15.53 -53.19
N GLU A 301 42.28 -15.77 -53.46
CA GLU A 301 41.82 -16.74 -54.46
C GLU A 301 42.39 -16.43 -55.86
N LYS A 302 42.37 -15.16 -56.27
CA LYS A 302 42.96 -14.73 -57.56
C LYS A 302 44.47 -14.96 -57.60
N PHE A 303 45.17 -14.70 -56.50
CA PHE A 303 46.60 -14.91 -56.37
C PHE A 303 46.96 -16.41 -56.39
N GLN A 304 46.23 -17.25 -55.64
CA GLN A 304 46.36 -18.70 -55.67
C GLN A 304 46.12 -19.26 -57.08
N ALA A 305 45.06 -18.80 -57.76
CA ALA A 305 44.77 -19.21 -59.14
C ALA A 305 45.86 -18.76 -60.14
N ALA A 306 46.52 -17.63 -59.90
CA ALA A 306 47.64 -17.18 -60.73
C ALA A 306 48.90 -18.03 -60.51
N LEU A 307 49.21 -18.38 -59.26
CA LEU A 307 50.34 -19.26 -58.94
C LEU A 307 50.17 -20.68 -59.50
N LEU A 308 48.94 -21.23 -59.46
CA LEU A 308 48.60 -22.50 -60.11
C LEU A 308 48.84 -22.45 -61.63
N ARG A 309 48.50 -21.34 -62.31
CA ARG A 309 48.73 -21.16 -63.76
C ARG A 309 50.21 -21.04 -64.14
N CYS A 310 51.04 -20.48 -63.25
CA CYS A 310 52.47 -20.33 -63.48
C CYS A 310 53.31 -21.56 -63.08
N GLY A 311 52.67 -22.66 -62.65
CA GLY A 311 53.36 -23.90 -62.25
C GLY A 311 54.14 -23.81 -60.94
N LEU A 312 53.87 -22.78 -60.11
CA LEU A 312 54.56 -22.53 -58.84
C LEU A 312 53.84 -23.12 -57.61
N LEU A 313 52.67 -23.74 -57.82
CA LEU A 313 51.88 -24.45 -56.81
C LEU A 313 51.44 -25.81 -57.39
N SER A 314 51.82 -26.91 -56.74
CA SER A 314 51.38 -28.28 -57.09
C SER A 314 49.96 -28.53 -56.55
N SER A 315 49.14 -29.32 -57.26
CA SER A 315 47.74 -29.59 -56.86
C SER A 315 47.58 -30.43 -55.60
N ASP A 316 48.67 -30.96 -55.04
CA ASP A 316 48.63 -31.90 -53.94
C ASP A 316 49.04 -31.23 -52.64
N GLN A 317 48.07 -30.55 -52.03
CA GLN A 317 47.98 -30.35 -50.58
C GLN A 317 46.55 -29.88 -50.22
N CYS A 318 45.53 -30.66 -50.64
CA CYS A 318 44.32 -30.79 -49.82
C CYS A 318 44.70 -31.67 -48.62
N GLY A 319 45.26 -31.03 -47.60
CA GLY A 319 45.41 -31.63 -46.28
C GLY A 319 44.05 -31.66 -45.59
N ASP A 320 43.48 -32.85 -45.59
CA ASP A 320 42.52 -33.33 -44.62
C ASP A 320 43.09 -33.08 -43.21
N ASP A 321 42.48 -32.16 -42.45
CA ASP A 321 42.65 -32.09 -41.00
C ASP A 321 41.29 -31.78 -40.38
N SER A 322 40.64 -32.88 -40.01
CA SER A 322 39.60 -32.92 -39.00
C SER A 322 40.13 -32.31 -37.70
N LEU A 323 39.46 -31.28 -37.18
CA LEU A 323 39.51 -30.94 -35.76
C LEU A 323 38.09 -30.85 -35.22
N GLU A 324 37.67 -31.97 -34.64
CA GLU A 324 36.70 -32.03 -33.55
C GLU A 324 37.19 -31.16 -32.37
N GLY A 325 36.25 -30.49 -31.68
CA GLY A 325 36.36 -30.21 -30.24
C GLY A 325 36.45 -28.76 -29.80
N CYS A 326 35.29 -28.11 -29.58
CA CYS A 326 34.79 -27.61 -28.28
C CYS A 326 33.53 -26.76 -28.48
#